data_AF-X0GP33-F1
#
_entry.id   AF-X0GP33-F1
#
_cell.length_a   1.000
_cell.length_b   1.000
_cell.length_c   1.000
_cell.angle_alpha   90.00
_cell.angle_beta   90.00
_cell.angle_gamma   90.00
#
_symmetry.space_group_name_H-M   'P 1'
#
loop_
_entity.id
_entity.type
_entity.pdbx_description
1 polymer ?
#
loop_
_entity_poly.entity_id
_entity_poly.type
_entity_poly.pdbx_seq_one_letter_code
_entity_poly.pdbx_strand_id
1 'polypeptide(L)'
;MSSPSHSNGAPQLVRTSTITANAGSNTSYHPISLYSGKAVLKISGKLESMAENWTSEEWANRRRIVLFRKTQKGSTVNATCQSVSFNERPTNSICISCIWWAEKGECYVTSVDTIHLLEQLIAAPNRFSVEEKNRIRRNLEGFHPQTISKAKPDSEEFFKIIMGFPNPKPRNIEKDVKVFPWKILESALKKIIGKYSVNPSVSPSTLAPPPMMRQPSGGYAPLPTPPGQSMAPAHPDAHTQYSLPQHHN
;
A
#
# COMPACT_ATOMS: atom_id res chain seq x y z
N MET A 1 6.13 -15.48 -32.25
CA MET A 1 6.48 -14.45 -31.26
C MET A 1 5.21 -14.08 -30.52
N SER A 2 5.04 -14.54 -29.29
CA SER A 2 3.81 -14.34 -28.51
C SER A 2 4.03 -13.23 -27.48
N SER A 3 3.30 -12.13 -27.63
CA SER A 3 3.35 -10.99 -26.71
C SER A 3 2.86 -11.38 -25.31
N PRO A 4 3.44 -10.84 -24.21
CA PRO A 4 2.91 -11.06 -22.87
C PRO A 4 1.60 -10.27 -22.71
N SER A 5 0.55 -10.94 -22.26
CA SER A 5 -0.73 -10.33 -21.90
C SER A 5 -0.54 -9.31 -20.77
N HIS A 6 -0.63 -8.02 -21.10
CA HIS A 6 -0.74 -6.95 -20.12
C HIS A 6 -2.00 -7.15 -19.27
N SER A 7 -1.85 -7.01 -17.95
CA SER A 7 -2.95 -7.11 -16.99
C SER A 7 -4.01 -6.06 -17.31
N ASN A 8 -5.14 -6.54 -17.82
CA ASN A 8 -6.36 -5.77 -18.06
C ASN A 8 -6.83 -5.06 -16.77
N GLY A 9 -6.91 -3.72 -16.79
CA GLY A 9 -7.91 -2.90 -16.09
C GLY A 9 -8.18 -3.08 -14.58
N ALA A 10 -7.34 -3.77 -13.81
CA ALA A 10 -7.59 -3.95 -12.38
C ALA A 10 -7.47 -2.61 -11.63
N PRO A 11 -8.40 -2.29 -10.70
CA PRO A 11 -8.41 -0.99 -10.06
C PRO A 11 -7.22 -0.82 -9.10
N GLN A 12 -6.67 0.39 -9.05
CA GLN A 12 -5.53 0.68 -8.18
C GLN A 12 -5.91 0.57 -6.70
N LEU A 13 -5.10 -0.16 -5.94
CA LEU A 13 -5.19 -0.21 -4.49
C LEU A 13 -4.42 0.97 -3.89
N VAL A 14 -5.12 1.81 -3.14
CA VAL A 14 -4.56 2.95 -2.43
C VAL A 14 -4.80 2.79 -0.95
N ARG A 15 -3.90 3.35 -0.15
CA ARG A 15 -4.01 3.21 1.30
C ARG A 15 -5.29 3.87 1.79
N THR A 16 -6.05 3.22 2.67
CA THR A 16 -7.33 3.77 3.13
C THR A 16 -7.17 5.15 3.77
N SER A 17 -6.04 5.41 4.46
CA SER A 17 -5.76 6.70 5.09
C SER A 17 -5.54 7.86 4.10
N THR A 18 -5.12 7.59 2.85
CA THR A 18 -4.96 8.65 1.85
C THR A 18 -6.29 9.02 1.20
N ILE A 19 -7.25 8.10 1.18
CA ILE A 19 -8.62 8.36 0.70
C ILE A 19 -9.32 9.39 1.61
N THR A 20 -9.24 9.20 2.93
CA THR A 20 -9.88 10.11 3.90
C THR A 20 -9.25 11.50 3.95
N ALA A 21 -7.96 11.63 3.61
CA ALA A 21 -7.26 12.91 3.61
C ALA A 21 -7.62 13.81 2.41
N ASN A 22 -7.97 13.20 1.26
CA ASN A 22 -8.34 13.93 0.04
C ASN A 22 -9.84 14.28 -0.04
N ALA A 23 -10.68 13.73 0.85
CA ALA A 23 -12.10 14.06 0.94
C ALA A 23 -12.29 15.39 1.71
N GLY A 24 -12.02 16.50 1.02
CA GLY A 24 -12.28 17.85 1.54
C GLY A 24 -13.76 18.10 1.83
N SER A 25 -14.03 18.43 3.10
CA SER A 25 -15.13 19.20 3.71
C SER A 25 -16.59 19.19 3.23
N ASN A 26 -17.06 18.45 2.22
CA ASN A 26 -18.47 18.60 1.84
C ASN A 26 -19.22 17.42 1.21
N THR A 27 -18.80 16.18 1.44
CA THR A 27 -19.59 15.03 0.99
C THR A 27 -19.81 14.00 2.10
N SER A 28 -21.04 13.98 2.61
CA SER A 28 -21.56 13.00 3.56
C SER A 28 -21.73 11.64 2.85
N TYR A 29 -20.63 10.95 2.58
CA TYR A 29 -20.65 9.57 2.09
C TYR A 29 -20.43 8.60 3.24
N HIS A 30 -21.36 7.66 3.35
CA HIS A 30 -21.49 6.70 4.44
C HIS A 30 -20.19 5.92 4.76
N PRO A 31 -19.81 5.78 6.05
CA PRO A 31 -18.63 5.02 6.49
C PRO A 31 -18.67 3.53 6.10
N ILE A 32 -19.85 3.00 5.73
CA ILE A 32 -20.06 1.60 5.31
C ILE A 32 -19.42 1.32 3.94
N SER A 33 -19.33 2.30 3.03
CA SER A 33 -18.76 2.11 1.68
C SER A 33 -17.24 1.84 1.72
N LEU A 34 -16.52 2.45 2.67
CA LEU A 34 -15.07 2.28 2.83
C LEU A 34 -14.66 0.88 3.30
N TYR A 35 -15.56 0.16 3.99
CA TYR A 35 -15.32 -1.23 4.41
C TYR A 35 -15.56 -2.22 3.27
N SER A 36 -16.44 -1.90 2.31
CA SER A 36 -16.73 -2.74 1.14
C SER A 36 -15.55 -2.81 0.16
N GLY A 37 -14.64 -1.83 0.20
CA GLY A 37 -13.49 -1.74 -0.71
C GLY A 37 -12.14 -2.23 -0.18
N LYS A 38 -12.06 -2.73 1.07
CA LYS A 38 -10.77 -3.13 1.68
C LYS A 38 -10.10 -4.25 0.89
N ALA A 39 -8.79 -4.11 0.71
CA ALA A 39 -8.01 -5.09 0.00
C ALA A 39 -7.89 -6.38 0.82
N VAL A 40 -8.09 -7.51 0.16
CA VAL A 40 -8.00 -8.84 0.76
C VAL A 40 -6.96 -9.64 0.00
N LEU A 41 -5.96 -10.19 0.70
CA LEU A 41 -5.02 -11.14 0.13
C LEU A 41 -5.52 -12.58 0.33
N LYS A 42 -5.64 -13.31 -0.77
CA LYS A 42 -5.83 -14.76 -0.78
C LYS A 42 -4.59 -15.42 -1.37
N ILE A 43 -3.90 -16.24 -0.58
CA ILE A 43 -2.80 -17.07 -1.08
C ILE A 43 -3.36 -18.46 -1.32
N SER A 44 -3.22 -18.98 -2.53
CA SER A 44 -3.59 -20.35 -2.87
C SER A 44 -2.43 -21.29 -2.49
N GLY A 45 -2.75 -22.34 -1.74
CA GLY A 45 -1.75 -23.22 -1.12
C GLY A 45 -1.35 -22.75 0.27
N LYS A 46 -0.47 -23.52 0.94
CA LYS A 46 0.08 -23.15 2.25
C LYS A 46 1.44 -22.49 2.03
N LEU A 47 1.59 -21.23 2.44
CA LEU A 47 2.90 -20.57 2.33
C LEU A 47 3.96 -21.27 3.17
N GLU A 48 3.55 -21.88 4.29
CA GLU A 48 4.40 -22.66 5.19
C GLU A 48 5.06 -23.86 4.50
N SER A 49 4.42 -24.50 3.51
CA SER A 49 5.02 -25.65 2.80
C SER A 49 6.26 -25.27 1.99
N MET A 50 6.45 -23.97 1.71
CA MET A 50 7.69 -23.48 1.10
C MET A 50 8.90 -23.58 2.04
N ALA A 51 8.70 -23.80 3.35
CA ALA A 51 9.77 -24.09 4.30
C ALA A 51 10.09 -25.60 4.43
N GLU A 52 9.39 -26.47 3.71
CA GLU A 52 9.48 -27.93 3.85
C GLU A 52 9.98 -28.59 2.55
N ASN A 53 10.42 -29.85 2.62
CA ASN A 53 10.81 -30.65 1.45
C ASN A 53 11.86 -29.96 0.55
N TRP A 54 12.91 -29.44 1.15
CA TRP A 54 14.02 -28.78 0.45
C TRP A 54 14.86 -29.76 -0.36
N THR A 55 15.24 -29.36 -1.57
CA THR A 55 16.15 -30.15 -2.40
C THR A 55 17.57 -30.09 -1.83
N SER A 56 18.43 -31.04 -2.21
CA SER A 56 19.83 -31.04 -1.78
C SER A 56 20.57 -29.75 -2.18
N GLU A 57 20.23 -29.18 -3.33
CA GLU A 57 20.78 -27.89 -3.78
C GLU A 57 20.30 -26.73 -2.89
N GLU A 58 19.01 -26.69 -2.53
CA GLU A 58 18.48 -25.65 -1.64
C GLU A 58 19.09 -25.73 -0.24
N TRP A 59 19.29 -26.95 0.29
CA TRP A 59 19.97 -27.19 1.55
C TRP A 59 21.44 -26.74 1.52
N ALA A 60 22.17 -27.07 0.45
CA ALA A 60 23.55 -26.65 0.27
C ALA A 60 23.69 -25.13 0.22
N ASN A 61 22.76 -24.45 -0.46
CA ASN A 61 22.73 -22.99 -0.57
C ASN A 61 22.08 -22.28 0.63
N ARG A 62 21.47 -23.05 1.56
CA ARG A 62 20.62 -22.54 2.65
C ARG A 62 19.53 -21.56 2.18
N ARG A 63 19.12 -21.67 0.91
CA ARG A 63 18.18 -20.76 0.27
C ARG A 63 17.30 -21.50 -0.74
N ARG A 64 15.99 -21.29 -0.61
CA ARG A 64 14.99 -21.60 -1.63
C ARG A 64 14.43 -20.32 -2.23
N ILE A 65 14.25 -20.31 -3.54
CA ILE A 65 13.59 -19.22 -4.25
C ILE A 65 12.10 -19.53 -4.37
N VAL A 66 11.27 -18.64 -3.83
CA VAL A 66 9.81 -18.75 -3.91
C VAL A 66 9.29 -17.75 -4.90
N LEU A 67 8.74 -18.25 -5.99
CA LEU A 67 8.09 -17.49 -7.05
C LEU A 67 6.63 -17.22 -6.67
N PHE A 68 6.22 -15.96 -6.77
CA PHE A 68 4.84 -15.53 -6.61
C PHE A 68 4.24 -15.15 -7.96
N ARG A 69 3.01 -15.59 -8.20
CA ARG A 69 2.15 -15.03 -9.26
C ARG A 69 0.97 -14.34 -8.60
N LYS A 70 0.53 -13.22 -9.18
CA LYS A 70 -0.61 -12.46 -8.67
C LYS A 70 -1.68 -12.28 -9.73
N THR A 71 -2.94 -12.27 -9.31
CA THR A 71 -4.09 -11.77 -10.06
C THR A 71 -4.92 -10.90 -9.13
N GLN A 72 -5.58 -9.88 -9.67
CA GLN A 72 -6.41 -8.99 -8.87
C GLN A 72 -7.81 -8.90 -9.47
N LYS A 73 -8.83 -9.07 -8.62
CA LYS A 73 -10.24 -8.87 -8.98
C LYS A 73 -10.87 -7.91 -7.95
N GLY A 74 -11.12 -6.68 -8.37
CA GLY A 74 -11.58 -5.62 -7.47
C GLY A 74 -10.58 -5.38 -6.34
N SER A 75 -11.03 -5.50 -5.09
CA SER A 75 -10.19 -5.37 -3.90
C SER A 75 -9.46 -6.67 -3.53
N THR A 76 -9.80 -7.80 -4.14
CA THR A 76 -9.17 -9.08 -3.81
C THR A 76 -7.92 -9.30 -4.65
N VAL A 77 -6.77 -9.42 -3.99
CA VAL A 77 -5.49 -9.87 -4.56
C VAL A 77 -5.37 -11.37 -4.32
N ASN A 78 -5.35 -12.16 -5.39
CA ASN A 78 -5.05 -13.58 -5.31
C ASN A 78 -3.57 -13.77 -5.65
N ALA A 79 -2.88 -14.58 -4.87
CA ALA A 79 -1.49 -14.94 -5.11
C ALA A 79 -1.32 -16.46 -5.08
N THR A 80 -0.44 -16.99 -5.92
CA THR A 80 0.05 -18.37 -5.83
C THR A 80 1.54 -18.32 -5.55
N CYS A 81 2.06 -19.32 -4.84
CA CYS A 81 3.48 -19.46 -4.56
C CYS A 81 3.97 -20.86 -4.96
N GLN A 82 5.18 -20.93 -5.50
CA GLN A 82 5.86 -22.19 -5.82
C GLN A 82 7.37 -22.05 -5.63
N SER A 83 8.04 -23.12 -5.25
CA SER A 83 9.51 -23.19 -5.32
C SER A 83 9.96 -23.23 -6.78
N VAL A 84 11.08 -22.59 -7.07
CA VAL A 84 11.73 -22.63 -8.39
C VAL A 84 13.24 -22.75 -8.20
N SER A 85 13.90 -23.45 -9.12
CA SER A 85 15.37 -23.41 -9.19
C SER A 85 15.84 -22.00 -9.53
N PHE A 86 17.04 -21.65 -9.07
CA PHE A 86 17.67 -20.37 -9.42
C PHE A 86 17.78 -20.17 -10.94
N ASN A 87 18.06 -21.24 -11.69
CA ASN A 87 18.23 -21.19 -13.15
C ASN A 87 16.91 -21.05 -13.92
N GLU A 88 15.79 -21.40 -13.31
CA GLU A 88 14.46 -21.41 -13.95
C GLU A 88 13.66 -20.14 -13.69
N ARG A 89 14.29 -19.13 -13.08
CA ARG A 89 13.61 -17.89 -12.71
C ARG A 89 13.18 -17.11 -13.96
N PRO A 90 11.87 -16.90 -14.20
CA PRO A 90 11.42 -16.08 -15.31
C PRO A 90 11.86 -14.63 -15.16
N THR A 91 12.18 -13.94 -16.26
CA THR A 91 12.48 -12.50 -16.23
C THR A 91 11.28 -11.72 -15.69
N ASN A 92 11.51 -10.68 -14.88
CA ASN A 92 10.46 -9.85 -14.26
C ASN A 92 9.51 -10.60 -13.31
N SER A 93 9.95 -11.74 -12.77
CA SER A 93 9.19 -12.51 -11.78
C SER A 93 9.28 -11.93 -10.37
N ILE A 94 8.17 -12.03 -9.64
CA ILE A 94 8.08 -11.70 -8.21
C ILE A 94 8.68 -12.89 -7.43
N CYS A 95 9.91 -12.75 -6.94
CA CYS A 95 10.56 -13.81 -6.17
C CYS A 95 11.09 -13.27 -4.85
N ILE A 96 11.03 -14.11 -3.82
CA ILE A 96 11.65 -13.87 -2.52
C ILE A 96 12.45 -15.09 -2.06
N SER A 97 13.30 -14.88 -1.07
CA SER A 97 14.14 -15.93 -0.50
C SER A 97 13.50 -16.51 0.76
N CYS A 98 13.26 -17.82 0.77
CA CYS A 98 13.09 -18.59 1.99
C CYS A 98 14.49 -19.06 2.41
N ILE A 99 14.94 -18.70 3.61
CA ILE A 99 16.35 -18.84 4.01
C ILE A 99 16.42 -19.69 5.27
N TRP A 100 17.20 -20.77 5.23
CA TRP A 100 17.38 -21.66 6.37
C TRP A 100 18.40 -21.11 7.36
N TRP A 101 18.00 -20.95 8.61
CA TRP A 101 18.91 -20.58 9.70
C TRP A 101 19.23 -21.83 10.53
N ALA A 102 20.43 -22.39 10.32
CA ALA A 102 20.86 -23.63 10.95
C ALA A 102 20.89 -23.57 12.48
N GLU A 103 21.41 -22.48 13.05
CA GLU A 103 21.55 -22.29 14.49
C GLU A 103 20.18 -22.17 15.19
N LYS A 104 19.12 -21.81 14.46
CA LYS A 104 17.74 -21.72 14.97
C LYS A 104 16.86 -22.89 14.54
N GLY A 105 17.27 -23.68 13.55
CA GLY A 105 16.48 -24.79 13.01
C GLY A 105 15.16 -24.33 12.36
N GLU A 106 15.09 -23.11 11.83
CA GLU A 106 13.88 -22.55 11.23
C GLU A 106 14.18 -21.73 9.96
N CYS A 107 13.17 -21.56 9.11
CA CYS A 107 13.23 -20.70 7.93
C CYS A 107 12.90 -19.24 8.26
N TYR A 108 13.56 -18.31 7.56
CA TYR A 108 13.38 -16.87 7.68
C TYR A 108 13.23 -16.20 6.31
N VAL A 109 12.66 -15.00 6.32
CA VAL A 109 12.57 -14.08 5.18
C VAL A 109 13.12 -12.71 5.57
N THR A 110 13.79 -12.03 4.64
CA THR A 110 14.32 -10.69 4.90
C THR A 110 13.24 -9.62 4.78
N SER A 111 13.36 -8.55 5.55
CA SER A 111 12.52 -7.35 5.42
C SER A 111 12.52 -6.77 4.00
N VAL A 112 13.66 -6.84 3.31
CA VAL A 112 13.81 -6.38 1.94
C VAL A 112 12.92 -7.19 1.01
N ASP A 113 12.97 -8.52 1.12
CA ASP A 113 12.12 -9.44 0.36
C ASP A 113 10.63 -9.24 0.69
N THR A 114 10.28 -9.07 1.97
CA THR A 114 8.89 -8.81 2.38
C THR A 114 8.34 -7.50 1.79
N ILE A 115 9.12 -6.41 1.80
CA ILE A 115 8.73 -5.12 1.22
C ILE A 115 8.64 -5.23 -0.31
N HIS A 116 9.58 -5.93 -0.93
CA HIS A 116 9.54 -6.18 -2.37
C HIS A 116 8.28 -6.93 -2.78
N LEU A 117 7.92 -7.99 -2.05
CA LEU A 117 6.70 -8.75 -2.29
C LEU A 117 5.45 -7.89 -2.13
N LEU A 118 5.36 -7.09 -1.06
CA LEU A 118 4.24 -6.14 -0.88
C LEU A 118 4.13 -5.11 -2.02
N GLU A 119 5.26 -4.55 -2.45
CA GLU A 119 5.31 -3.60 -3.58
C GLU A 119 4.76 -4.27 -4.85
N GLN A 120 5.21 -5.48 -5.12
CA GLN A 120 4.77 -6.22 -6.30
C GLN A 120 3.31 -6.65 -6.22
N LEU A 121 2.80 -7.02 -5.04
CA LEU A 121 1.39 -7.43 -4.88
C LEU A 121 0.43 -6.25 -5.03
N ILE A 122 0.74 -5.09 -4.43
CA ILE A 122 -0.20 -3.97 -4.29
C ILE A 122 0.01 -2.88 -5.33
N ALA A 123 1.26 -2.48 -5.58
CA ALA A 123 1.57 -1.27 -6.34
C ALA A 123 1.92 -1.52 -7.80
N ALA A 124 2.42 -2.70 -8.17
CA ALA A 124 2.86 -2.97 -9.54
C ALA A 124 1.73 -2.71 -10.58
N PRO A 125 2.02 -2.02 -11.70
CA PRO A 125 3.36 -1.70 -12.21
C PRO A 125 4.06 -0.49 -11.56
N ASN A 126 3.38 0.25 -10.70
CA ASN A 126 3.97 1.33 -9.91
C ASN A 126 4.85 0.79 -8.77
N ARG A 127 5.61 1.68 -8.12
CA ARG A 127 6.45 1.35 -6.96
C ARG A 127 5.99 2.12 -5.73
N PHE A 128 6.31 1.61 -4.55
CA PHE A 128 6.06 2.36 -3.32
C PHE A 128 7.01 3.55 -3.23
N SER A 129 6.47 4.68 -2.76
CA SER A 129 7.28 5.83 -2.36
C SER A 129 8.17 5.49 -1.15
N VAL A 130 9.15 6.32 -0.86
CA VAL A 130 10.05 6.14 0.29
C VAL A 130 9.27 6.21 1.59
N GLU A 131 8.32 7.15 1.68
CA GLU A 131 7.45 7.37 2.82
C GLU A 131 6.60 6.13 3.08
N GLU A 132 6.03 5.53 2.04
CA GLU A 132 5.22 4.33 2.18
C GLU A 132 6.07 3.12 2.58
N LYS A 133 7.27 2.96 2.02
CA LYS A 133 8.23 1.93 2.47
C LYS A 133 8.58 2.09 3.95
N ASN A 134 8.79 3.32 4.42
CA ASN A 134 9.09 3.60 5.82
C ASN A 134 7.88 3.32 6.73
N ARG A 135 6.66 3.58 6.28
CA ARG A 135 5.44 3.19 7.00
C ARG A 135 5.29 1.67 7.06
N ILE A 136 5.54 0.96 5.96
CA ILE A 136 5.51 -0.50 5.93
C ILE A 136 6.55 -1.07 6.91
N ARG A 137 7.79 -0.55 6.92
CA ARG A 137 8.82 -0.93 7.90
C ARG A 137 8.34 -0.80 9.34
N ARG A 138 7.72 0.33 9.71
CA ARG A 138 7.14 0.51 11.07
C ARG A 138 6.03 -0.49 11.40
N ASN A 139 5.19 -0.85 10.42
CA ASN A 139 4.16 -1.89 10.63
C ASN A 139 4.79 -3.28 10.81
N LEU A 140 5.89 -3.55 10.10
CA LEU A 140 6.63 -4.80 10.20
C LEU A 140 7.36 -4.96 11.54
N GLU A 141 7.82 -3.87 12.18
CA GLU A 141 8.42 -3.95 13.53
C GLU A 141 7.44 -4.55 14.58
N GLY A 142 6.14 -4.37 14.40
CA GLY A 142 5.11 -5.00 15.26
C GLY A 142 5.02 -6.52 15.15
N PHE A 143 5.77 -7.13 14.22
CA PHE A 143 5.93 -8.58 14.10
C PHE A 143 7.24 -9.09 14.73
N HIS A 144 7.92 -8.25 15.49
CA HIS A 144 9.13 -8.59 16.26
C HIS A 144 10.24 -9.19 15.36
N PRO A 145 10.76 -8.43 14.38
CA PRO A 145 11.89 -8.89 13.57
C PRO A 145 13.12 -9.15 14.41
N GLN A 146 13.88 -10.17 14.02
CA GLN A 146 15.23 -10.34 14.52
C GLN A 146 16.19 -9.46 13.71
N THR A 147 17.12 -8.84 14.42
CA THR A 147 18.13 -7.97 13.82
C THR A 147 19.45 -8.72 13.80
N ILE A 148 19.87 -9.13 12.61
CA ILE A 148 21.11 -9.86 12.38
C ILE A 148 22.17 -8.91 11.87
N SER A 149 23.42 -9.12 12.30
CA SER A 149 24.53 -8.28 11.90
C SER A 149 25.85 -9.01 12.06
N LYS A 150 26.90 -8.52 11.37
CA LYS A 150 28.26 -9.05 11.48
C LYS A 150 28.83 -8.93 12.91
N ALA A 151 28.38 -7.95 13.68
CA ALA A 151 28.87 -7.70 15.04
C ALA A 151 28.30 -8.66 16.09
N LYS A 152 27.28 -9.46 15.76
CA LYS A 152 26.64 -10.41 16.67
C LYS A 152 27.12 -11.84 16.33
N PRO A 153 27.95 -12.47 17.18
CA PRO A 153 28.49 -13.81 16.91
C PRO A 153 27.39 -14.83 16.57
N ASP A 154 26.28 -14.82 17.31
CA ASP A 154 25.15 -15.74 17.14
C ASP A 154 24.44 -15.64 15.78
N SER A 155 24.62 -14.53 15.05
CA SER A 155 23.97 -14.27 13.77
C SER A 155 24.96 -13.94 12.64
N GLU A 156 26.26 -13.96 12.92
CA GLU A 156 27.30 -13.55 11.96
C GLU A 156 27.29 -14.47 10.74
N GLU A 157 27.27 -15.79 10.96
CA GLU A 157 27.27 -16.79 9.89
C GLU A 157 26.03 -16.64 9.00
N PHE A 158 24.87 -16.52 9.63
CA PHE A 158 23.60 -16.28 8.93
C PHE A 158 23.60 -14.98 8.13
N PHE A 159 24.18 -13.91 8.68
CA PHE A 159 24.37 -12.64 7.99
C PHE A 159 25.28 -12.80 6.76
N LYS A 160 26.42 -13.51 6.89
CA LYS A 160 27.34 -13.79 5.77
C LYS A 160 26.65 -14.54 4.63
N ILE A 161 25.86 -15.57 4.97
CA ILE A 161 25.08 -16.35 4.00
C ILE A 161 24.14 -15.43 3.20
N ILE A 162 23.38 -14.58 3.89
CA ILE A 162 22.45 -13.65 3.24
C ILE A 162 23.17 -12.67 2.31
N MET A 163 24.32 -12.16 2.75
CA MET A 163 25.13 -11.23 1.96
C MET A 163 25.85 -11.90 0.79
N GLY A 164 26.10 -13.21 0.86
CA GLY A 164 26.73 -14.02 -0.18
C GLY A 164 25.81 -14.45 -1.32
N PHE A 165 24.51 -14.19 -1.21
CA PHE A 165 23.54 -14.63 -2.21
C PHE A 165 23.73 -14.02 -3.61
N PRO A 166 23.59 -14.83 -4.68
CA PRO A 166 23.72 -14.35 -6.05
C PRO A 166 22.59 -13.41 -6.44
N ASN A 167 22.80 -12.69 -7.55
CA ASN A 167 21.94 -11.59 -7.96
C ASN A 167 20.44 -11.95 -8.10
N PRO A 168 19.52 -11.00 -7.84
CA PRO A 168 19.81 -9.60 -7.49
C PRO A 168 20.33 -9.49 -6.05
N LYS A 169 21.56 -8.98 -5.92
CA LYS A 169 22.20 -8.74 -4.63
C LYS A 169 21.25 -7.83 -3.86
N PRO A 170 21.01 -8.07 -2.57
CA PRO A 170 20.39 -7.08 -1.71
C PRO A 170 21.22 -5.78 -1.85
N ARG A 171 20.70 -4.83 -2.63
CA ARG A 171 21.47 -3.67 -3.13
C ARG A 171 21.84 -2.81 -1.92
N ASN A 172 23.14 -2.71 -1.62
CA ASN A 172 23.77 -1.87 -0.61
C ASN A 172 23.18 -1.96 0.82
N ILE A 173 23.42 -3.09 1.50
CA ILE A 173 23.08 -3.25 2.92
C ILE A 173 24.31 -3.69 3.72
N GLU A 174 25.26 -2.77 3.89
CA GLU A 174 26.28 -2.83 4.95
C GLU A 174 25.68 -2.54 6.35
N LYS A 175 24.38 -2.78 6.52
CA LYS A 175 23.65 -2.48 7.76
C LYS A 175 22.97 -3.73 8.28
N ASP A 176 22.66 -3.71 9.56
CA ASP A 176 21.82 -4.69 10.23
C ASP A 176 20.60 -5.07 9.39
N VAL A 177 20.45 -6.37 9.12
CA VAL A 177 19.33 -6.88 8.34
C VAL A 177 18.24 -7.32 9.32
N LYS A 178 17.02 -6.87 9.05
CA LYS A 178 15.82 -7.36 9.75
C LYS A 178 15.32 -8.62 9.05
N VAL A 179 15.18 -9.70 9.79
CA VAL A 179 14.63 -10.98 9.34
C VAL A 179 13.43 -11.39 10.17
N PHE A 180 12.51 -12.10 9.54
CA PHE A 180 11.25 -12.57 10.14
C PHE A 180 11.17 -14.08 9.99
N PRO A 181 10.68 -14.82 11.00
CA PRO A 181 10.35 -16.23 10.82
C PRO A 181 9.40 -16.42 9.63
N TRP A 182 9.66 -17.40 8.78
CA TRP A 182 8.86 -17.62 7.56
C TRP A 182 7.36 -17.80 7.88
N LYS A 183 7.04 -18.50 8.97
CA LYS A 183 5.68 -18.75 9.47
C LYS A 183 4.84 -17.49 9.69
N ILE A 184 5.45 -16.32 9.95
CA ILE A 184 4.68 -15.08 10.17
C ILE A 184 4.44 -14.29 8.88
N LEU A 185 5.08 -14.66 7.77
CA LEU A 185 5.03 -13.90 6.52
C LEU A 185 3.60 -13.73 6.01
N GLU A 186 2.81 -14.80 5.98
CA GLU A 186 1.43 -14.74 5.48
C GLU A 186 0.56 -13.77 6.31
N SER A 187 0.66 -13.85 7.63
CA SER A 187 -0.06 -12.95 8.55
C SER A 187 0.37 -11.49 8.36
N ALA A 188 1.68 -11.25 8.20
CA ALA A 188 2.23 -9.92 7.93
C ALA A 188 1.71 -9.33 6.62
N LEU A 189 1.72 -10.12 5.54
CA LEU A 189 1.20 -9.70 4.24
C LEU A 189 -0.29 -9.35 4.32
N LYS A 190 -1.12 -10.23 4.89
CA LYS A 190 -2.56 -10.00 5.07
C LYS A 190 -2.84 -8.74 5.90
N LYS A 191 -2.13 -8.54 7.02
CA LYS A 191 -2.32 -7.37 7.90
C LYS A 191 -1.99 -6.06 7.21
N ILE A 192 -0.92 -6.03 6.40
CA ILE A 192 -0.49 -4.82 5.69
C ILE A 192 -1.39 -4.54 4.49
N ILE A 193 -1.72 -5.55 3.68
CA ILE A 193 -2.64 -5.41 2.53
C ILE A 193 -4.01 -4.93 3.00
N GLY A 194 -4.51 -5.38 4.15
CA GLY A 194 -5.76 -4.89 4.74
C GLY A 194 -5.79 -3.40 5.11
N LYS A 195 -4.67 -2.66 4.97
CA LYS A 195 -4.61 -1.19 5.11
C LYS A 195 -4.87 -0.44 3.80
N TYR A 196 -5.06 -1.16 2.69
CA TYR A 196 -5.36 -0.61 1.37
C TYR A 196 -6.82 -0.88 1.01
N SER A 197 -7.36 -0.04 0.13
CA SER A 197 -8.69 -0.17 -0.44
C SER A 197 -8.65 0.15 -1.93
N VAL A 198 -9.64 -0.33 -2.68
CA VAL A 198 -9.85 0.11 -4.07
C VAL A 198 -10.20 1.59 -4.07
N ASN A 199 -9.54 2.38 -4.92
CA ASN A 199 -9.92 3.77 -5.12
C ASN A 199 -11.22 3.83 -5.95
N PRO A 200 -12.36 4.32 -5.42
CA PRO A 200 -13.61 4.40 -6.19
C PRO A 200 -13.57 5.47 -7.30
N SER A 201 -12.59 6.39 -7.29
CA SER A 201 -12.47 7.46 -8.29
C SER A 201 -11.98 6.99 -9.67
N VAL A 202 -11.72 5.69 -9.85
CA VAL A 202 -11.40 5.08 -11.15
C VAL A 202 -12.41 3.98 -11.47
N SER A 203 -13.70 4.33 -11.48
CA SER A 203 -14.72 3.50 -12.10
C SER A 203 -14.70 3.80 -13.61
N PRO A 204 -14.47 2.82 -14.50
CA PRO A 204 -14.68 3.04 -15.93
C PRO A 204 -16.18 3.27 -16.17
N SER A 205 -16.51 4.52 -16.43
CA SER A 205 -17.66 4.96 -17.24
C SER A 205 -18.99 4.24 -17.03
N THR A 206 -19.80 4.70 -16.08
CA THR A 206 -21.22 4.95 -16.39
C THR A 206 -21.33 6.41 -16.80
N LEU A 207 -21.28 6.65 -18.11
CA LEU A 207 -21.75 7.90 -18.72
C LEU A 207 -23.25 8.02 -18.44
N ALA A 208 -23.60 8.44 -17.22
CA ALA A 208 -24.89 9.07 -17.01
C ALA A 208 -24.74 10.51 -17.54
N PRO A 209 -25.53 10.93 -18.55
CA PRO A 209 -25.51 12.31 -18.98
C PRO A 209 -25.86 13.21 -17.79
N PRO A 210 -25.25 14.41 -17.68
CA PRO A 210 -25.61 15.35 -16.63
C PRO A 210 -27.12 15.61 -16.68
N PRO A 211 -27.82 15.75 -15.54
CA PRO A 211 -29.21 16.16 -15.57
C PRO A 211 -29.22 17.57 -16.15
N MET A 212 -29.72 17.69 -17.39
CA MET A 212 -30.01 19.00 -17.99
C MET A 212 -30.99 19.70 -17.05
N MET A 213 -30.54 20.77 -16.40
CA MET A 213 -31.41 21.73 -15.75
C MET A 213 -32.44 22.19 -16.78
N ARG A 214 -33.71 21.79 -16.59
CA ARG A 214 -34.83 22.40 -17.29
C ARG A 214 -34.92 23.86 -16.83
N GLN A 215 -34.49 24.78 -17.68
CA GLN A 215 -34.87 26.18 -17.58
C GLN A 215 -36.39 26.31 -17.77
N PRO A 216 -37.13 26.98 -16.88
CA PRO A 216 -38.44 27.49 -17.22
C PRO A 216 -38.27 28.75 -18.07
N SER A 217 -38.64 28.64 -19.34
CA SER A 217 -38.91 29.77 -20.22
C SER A 217 -40.18 30.48 -19.73
N GLY A 218 -40.02 31.62 -19.06
CA GLY A 218 -41.10 32.53 -18.67
C GLY A 218 -40.78 33.94 -19.17
N GLY A 219 -41.58 34.42 -20.11
CA GLY A 219 -41.45 35.73 -20.75
C GLY A 219 -41.74 36.90 -19.81
N TYR A 220 -41.19 38.05 -20.19
CA TYR A 220 -41.35 39.35 -19.55
C TYR A 220 -42.81 39.83 -19.52
N ALA A 221 -43.25 40.35 -18.37
CA ALA A 221 -44.34 41.31 -18.26
C ALA A 221 -43.97 42.38 -17.21
N PRO A 222 -44.22 43.68 -17.44
CA PRO A 222 -43.73 44.75 -16.58
C PRO A 222 -44.64 45.06 -15.37
N LEU A 223 -43.98 45.68 -14.38
CA LEU A 223 -44.37 46.20 -13.06
C LEU A 223 -45.77 46.85 -12.93
N PRO A 224 -46.32 46.83 -11.70
CA PRO A 224 -46.93 48.03 -11.12
C PRO A 224 -46.27 48.45 -9.79
N THR A 225 -46.09 49.76 -9.67
CA THR A 225 -45.52 50.53 -8.56
C THR A 225 -46.35 50.43 -7.27
N PRO A 226 -45.73 50.37 -6.07
CA PRO A 226 -46.42 50.67 -4.82
C PRO A 226 -46.26 52.16 -4.40
N PRO A 227 -47.30 52.80 -3.84
CA PRO A 227 -47.19 54.13 -3.24
C PRO A 227 -46.54 54.02 -1.85
N GLY A 228 -45.67 54.97 -1.55
CA GLY A 228 -44.75 54.91 -0.42
C GLY A 228 -45.33 55.31 0.93
N GLN A 229 -44.45 55.26 1.93
CA GLN A 229 -44.48 56.14 3.10
C GLN A 229 -43.12 56.13 3.81
N SER A 230 -42.56 57.33 3.92
CA SER A 230 -41.89 57.91 5.09
C SER A 230 -40.54 57.34 5.54
N MET A 231 -39.47 58.06 5.17
CA MET A 231 -38.22 58.13 5.93
C MET A 231 -37.80 59.60 6.05
N ALA A 232 -37.53 60.03 7.27
CA ALA A 232 -36.84 61.26 7.65
C ALA A 232 -35.84 60.89 8.79
N PRO A 233 -34.80 61.69 9.08
CA PRO A 233 -33.45 61.31 8.67
C PRO A 233 -32.41 61.21 9.80
N ALA A 234 -31.30 60.55 9.46
CA ALA A 234 -29.90 60.76 9.87
C ALA A 234 -29.54 61.16 11.32
N HIS A 235 -28.70 60.34 11.97
CA HIS A 235 -27.64 60.80 12.87
C HIS A 235 -26.43 59.82 12.83
N PRO A 236 -25.18 60.32 12.94
CA PRO A 236 -23.96 59.51 12.97
C PRO A 236 -23.52 59.22 14.42
N ASP A 237 -22.82 58.11 14.65
CA ASP A 237 -21.62 58.04 15.52
C ASP A 237 -21.12 56.60 15.66
N ALA A 238 -19.82 56.40 15.45
CA ALA A 238 -19.11 55.20 15.88
C ALA A 238 -17.73 55.59 16.39
N HIS A 239 -17.68 55.96 17.66
CA HIS A 239 -16.49 55.93 18.49
C HIS A 239 -16.23 54.50 19.03
N THR A 240 -15.02 54.32 19.58
CA THR A 240 -14.47 53.20 20.37
C THR A 240 -13.70 52.17 19.52
N GLN A 241 -12.39 52.35 19.30
CA GLN A 241 -11.27 51.98 20.21
C GLN A 241 -11.37 50.55 20.77
N TYR A 242 -10.39 49.70 20.47
CA TYR A 242 -9.60 49.01 21.50
C TYR A 242 -8.24 48.54 20.96
N SER A 243 -7.25 48.76 21.81
CA SER A 243 -5.79 48.67 21.66
C SER A 243 -5.21 47.26 21.63
N LEU A 244 -4.01 47.13 21.04
CA LEU A 244 -2.98 46.15 21.40
C LEU A 244 -1.63 46.87 21.50
N PRO A 245 -0.85 46.70 22.58
CA PRO A 245 0.58 46.94 22.57
C PRO A 245 1.35 45.62 22.50
N GLN A 246 2.22 45.50 21.50
CA GLN A 246 3.34 44.56 21.47
C GLN A 246 4.44 45.05 22.40
N HIS A 247 5.04 44.15 23.17
CA HIS A 247 6.31 44.39 23.84
C HIS A 247 7.37 43.43 23.28
N HIS A 248 8.43 44.02 22.72
CA HIS A 248 9.72 43.39 22.49
C HIS A 248 10.38 43.05 23.83
N ASN A 249 10.90 41.83 23.97
CA ASN A 249 12.33 41.53 23.80
C ASN A 249 12.54 40.02 23.72
#